data_AF-A0A645HGP5-F1
#
_entry.id   AF-A0A645HGP5-F1
#
_cell.length_a   1.000
_cell.length_b   1.000
_cell.length_c   1.000
_cell.angle_alpha   90.00
_cell.angle_beta   90.00
_cell.angle_gamma   90.00
#
_symmetry.space_group_name_H-M   'P 1'
#
loop_
_entity.id
_entity.type
_entity.pdbx_description
1 polymer ?
#
loop_
_entity_poly.entity_id
_entity_poly.type
_entity_poly.pdbx_seq_one_letter_code
_entity_poly.pdbx_strand_id
1 'polypeptide(L)' 'MKIKHKLKTLPKYFDKIVSGSKTFEVRRDDRPFTEGDSLSKTTFQKCFISHGKAVDIRQSGF' A
#
# COMPACT_ATOMS: atom_id res chain seq x y z
N MET A 1 -6.81 -14.58 16.37
CA MET A 1 -6.93 -13.11 16.45
C MET A 1 -6.81 -12.56 15.04
N LYS A 2 -7.64 -11.58 14.64
CA LYS A 2 -7.50 -10.92 13.33
C LYS A 2 -6.37 -9.90 13.40
N ILE A 3 -5.38 -10.01 12.52
CA ILE A 3 -4.23 -9.09 12.47
C ILE A 3 -4.47 -8.05 11.37
N LYS A 4 -4.12 -6.79 11.68
CA LYS A 4 -4.12 -5.70 10.69
C LYS A 4 -2.73 -5.51 10.12
N HIS A 5 -2.55 -5.77 8.84
CA HIS A 5 -1.28 -5.61 8.14
C HIS A 5 -1.24 -4.27 7.40
N LYS A 6 -0.19 -3.46 7.63
CA LYS A 6 0.08 -2.22 6.88
C LYS A 6 0.99 -2.52 5.70
N LEU A 7 0.50 -2.32 4.48
CA LEU A 7 1.21 -2.62 3.24
C LEU A 7 1.30 -1.39 2.33
N LYS A 8 2.46 -1.23 1.71
CA LYS A 8 2.69 -0.20 0.68
C LYS A 8 2.27 -0.72 -0.68
N THR A 9 1.55 0.10 -1.43
CA THR A 9 1.10 -0.18 -2.80
C THR A 9 1.53 0.96 -3.72
N LEU A 10 1.99 0.65 -4.93
CA LEU A 10 2.32 1.69 -5.91
C LEU A 10 1.03 2.42 -6.37
N PRO A 11 1.08 3.72 -6.68
CA PRO A 11 -0.10 4.51 -7.04
C PRO A 11 -0.88 3.89 -8.21
N LYS A 12 -0.18 3.45 -9.27
CA LYS A 12 -0.78 2.78 -10.43
C LYS A 12 -1.62 1.54 -10.13
N TYR A 13 -1.39 0.91 -8.97
CA TYR A 13 -2.16 -0.25 -8.52
C TYR A 13 -3.20 0.12 -7.47
N PHE A 14 -2.98 1.21 -6.73
CA PHE A 14 -3.96 1.75 -5.79
C PHE A 14 -5.23 2.17 -6.51
N ASP A 15 -5.11 2.89 -7.64
CA ASP A 15 -6.28 3.30 -8.45
C ASP A 15 -7.07 2.09 -8.95
N LYS A 16 -6.38 0.99 -9.27
CA LYS A 16 -7.03 -0.27 -9.68
C LYS A 16 -7.74 -0.97 -8.53
N ILE A 17 -7.24 -0.81 -7.30
CA ILE A 17 -7.89 -1.35 -6.10
C ILE A 17 -9.13 -0.51 -5.76
N VAL A 18 -9.01 0.82 -5.79
CA VAL A 18 -10.13 1.75 -5.52
C VAL A 18 -11.24 1.59 -6.56
N SER A 19 -10.89 1.42 -7.84
CA SER A 19 -11.87 1.13 -8.91
C SER A 19 -12.46 -0.29 -8.86
N GLY A 20 -12.00 -1.16 -7.95
CA GLY A 20 -12.46 -2.54 -7.84
C GLY A 20 -11.95 -3.49 -8.95
N SER A 21 -11.21 -2.98 -9.94
CA SER A 21 -10.67 -3.78 -11.05
C SER A 21 -9.53 -4.72 -10.65
N LYS A 22 -8.84 -4.43 -9.54
CA LYS A 22 -7.78 -5.28 -8.97
C LYS A 22 -8.26 -5.98 -7.70
N THR A 23 -8.52 -7.27 -7.84
CA THR A 23 -9.08 -8.12 -6.79
C THR A 23 -8.04 -8.91 -5.99
N PHE A 24 -6.78 -8.95 -6.43
CA PHE A 24 -5.72 -9.74 -5.79
C PHE A 24 -4.40 -8.96 -5.66
N GLU A 25 -3.52 -9.40 -4.76
CA GLU A 25 -2.19 -8.85 -4.52
C GLU A 25 -1.17 -10.00 -4.45
N VAL A 26 -0.12 -9.95 -5.26
CA VAL A 26 0.98 -10.93 -5.24
C VAL A 26 2.11 -10.36 -4.39
N ARG A 27 2.57 -11.11 -3.38
CA ARG A 27 3.68 -10.73 -2.50
C ARG A 27 4.57 -11.93 -2.23
N ARG A 28 5.79 -11.66 -1.77
CA ARG A 28 6.64 -12.68 -1.16
C ARG A 28 5.95 -13.17 0.12
N ASP A 29 6.06 -14.46 0.40
CA ASP A 29 5.56 -15.06 1.64
C ASP A 29 6.51 -14.76 2.81
N ASP A 30 6.57 -13.47 3.19
CA ASP A 30 7.46 -12.94 4.23
C ASP A 30 6.71 -12.61 5.53
N ARG A 31 5.40 -12.88 5.58
CA ARG A 31 4.51 -12.61 6.71
C ARG A 31 3.46 -13.70 6.82
N PRO A 32 3.06 -14.09 8.04
CA PRO A 32 2.05 -15.12 8.25
C PRO A 32 0.64 -14.57 8.00
N PHE A 33 0.27 -14.38 6.73
CA PHE A 33 -1.09 -13.99 6.36
C PHE A 33 -2.05 -15.14 6.60
N THR A 34 -3.15 -14.88 7.29
CA THR A 34 -4.21 -15.88 7.51
C THR A 34 -5.54 -15.35 6.98
N GLU A 35 -6.42 -16.25 6.54
CA GLU A 35 -7.79 -15.88 6.14
C GLU A 35 -8.50 -15.11 7.26
N GLY A 36 -9.15 -14.01 6.90
CA GLY A 36 -9.83 -13.11 7.85
C GLY A 36 -8.97 -11.98 8.43
N ASP A 37 -7.68 -11.92 8.11
CA ASP A 37 -6.84 -10.75 8.36
C ASP A 37 -7.28 -9.53 7.54
N SER A 38 -6.97 -8.33 8.04
CA SER A 38 -7.29 -7.07 7.35
C SER A 38 -6.03 -6.41 6.79
N LEU A 39 -6.09 -6.01 5.52
CA LEU A 39 -5.01 -5.31 4.85
C LEU A 39 -5.31 -3.81 4.76
N SER A 40 -4.55 -3.00 5.50
CA SER A 40 -4.50 -1.55 5.28
C SER A 40 -3.47 -1.24 4.20
N LYS A 41 -3.92 -0.70 3.07
CA LYS A 41 -3.05 -0.32 1.96
C LYS A 41 -2.79 1.18 2.02
N THR A 42 -1.52 1.55 2.06
CA THR A 42 -1.09 2.95 1.94
C THR A 42 -0.41 3.14 0.59
N THR A 43 -0.79 4.18 -0.13
CA THR A 43 -0.13 4.56 -1.38
C THR A 43 1.30 4.97 -1.10
N PHE A 44 2.25 4.39 -1.82
CA PHE A 44 3.65 4.80 -1.76
C PHE A 44 3.89 5.84 -2.85
N GLN A 45 3.93 7.13 -2.49
CA GLN A 45 4.34 8.16 -3.44
C GLN A 45 5.86 8.09 -3.59
N LYS A 46 6.36 8.01 -4.83
CA LYS A 46 7.81 8.09 -5.08
C LYS A 46 8.29 9.42 -4.50
N CYS A 47 9.13 9.36 -3.48
CA CYS A 47 9.82 10.51 -2.95
C CYS A 47 10.89 10.89 -3.98
N PHE A 48 10.73 12.03 -4.66
CA PHE A 48 11.81 12.59 -5.45
C PHE A 48 12.83 13.18 -4.46
N ILE A 49 14.04 12.63 -4.45
CA ILE A 49 15.15 13.23 -3.73
C ILE A 49 15.62 14.41 -4.59
N SER A 50 15.21 15.62 -4.25
CA SER A 50 15.95 16.82 -4.67
C SER A 50 16.82 17.23 -3.48
N HIS A 51 18.14 17.28 -3.66
CA HIS A 51 19.09 17.80 -2.66
C HIS A 51 19.11 17.08 -1.31
N GLY A 52 19.02 15.75 -1.28
CA GLY A 52 19.26 14.95 -0.07
C GLY A 52 18.20 15.06 1.03
N LYS A 53 17.03 15.65 0.75
CA LYS A 53 15.89 15.67 1.66
C LYS A 53 14.75 14.83 1.10
N ALA A 54 14.39 13.76 1.81
CA ALA A 54 13.20 12.98 1.51
C ALA A 54 11.96 13.77 2.00
N VAL A 55 11.22 14.37 1.07
CA VAL A 55 9.94 15.02 1.36
C VAL A 55 8.82 14.00 1.15
N ASP A 56 8.22 13.53 2.25
CA ASP A 56 7.04 12.66 2.22
C ASP A 56 5.82 13.51 1.88
N ILE A 57 5.42 13.50 0.61
CA ILE A 57 4.19 14.17 0.16
C ILE A 57 3.03 13.29 0.63
N ARG A 58 2.49 13.59 1.81
CA ARG A 58 1.22 13.03 2.26
C ARG A 58 0.11 13.68 1.43
N GLN A 59 -0.32 13.07 0.34
CA GLN A 59 -1.66 13.35 -0.14
C GLN A 59 -2.65 12.69 0.83
N SER A 60 -3.13 13.47 1.80
CA SER A 60 -4.43 13.19 2.43
C SER A 60 -5.48 13.16 1.34
N GLY A 61 -6.09 12.01 1.15
CA GLY A 61 -7.25 11.83 0.28
C GLY A 61 -8.11 10.72 0.86
N PHE A 62 -9.13 11.16 1.60
CA PHE A 62 -10.32 10.47 2.14
C PHE A 62 -10.19 9.05 2.71
#